data_AF-A0A366M5I7-F1
#
_entry.id   AF-A0A366M5I7-F1
#
_cell.length_a   1.000
_cell.length_b   1.000
_cell.length_c   1.000
_cell.angle_alpha   90.00
_cell.angle_beta   90.00
_cell.angle_gamma   90.00
#
_symmetry.space_group_name_H-M   'P 1'
#
loop_
_entity.id
_entity.type
_entity.pdbx_description
1 polymer ?
#
loop_
_entity_poly.entity_id
_entity_poly.type
_entity_poly.pdbx_seq_one_letter_code
_entity_poly.pdbx_strand_id
1 'polypeptide(L)'
;MFVVWEVDAGDRGAGGVTKDEVTAEKDMLAKLDSYPQGRGRVRYACLAPATRGAIYDYRYGTTLVTAHRGDGVTVSVAGDAWESVT
;
A
#
# COMPACT_ATOMS: atom_id res chain seq x y z
N MET A 1 1.37 16.17 2.08
CA MET A 1 1.65 14.85 1.47
C MET A 1 0.80 13.82 2.20
N PHE A 2 0.27 12.84 1.47
CA PHE A 2 -0.43 11.70 2.03
C PHE A 2 0.46 10.47 1.95
N VAL A 3 0.16 9.47 2.76
CA VAL A 3 0.72 8.14 2.70
C VAL A 3 -0.46 7.20 2.45
N VAL A 4 -0.39 6.46 1.35
CA VAL A 4 -1.41 5.49 0.98
C VAL A 4 -0.84 4.11 1.21
N TRP A 5 -1.65 3.24 1.81
CA TRP A 5 -1.35 1.83 1.88
C TRP A 5 -2.40 1.02 1.13
N GLU A 6 -1.97 -0.08 0.55
CA GLU A 6 -2.83 -1.02 -0.16
C GLU A 6 -2.40 -2.46 0.16
N VAL A 7 -3.38 -3.36 0.20
CA VAL A 7 -3.22 -4.80 0.30
C VAL A 7 -4.01 -5.45 -0.82
N ASP A 8 -3.34 -6.31 -1.56
CA ASP A 8 -3.88 -7.15 -2.63
C ASP A 8 -3.76 -8.61 -2.18
N ALA A 9 -4.90 -9.29 -2.06
CA ALA A 9 -5.02 -10.70 -1.68
C ALA A 9 -5.86 -11.46 -2.71
N GLY A 10 -5.68 -11.15 -4.00
CA GLY A 10 -6.44 -11.73 -5.11
C GLY A 10 -7.83 -11.09 -5.22
N ASP A 11 -8.89 -11.86 -4.99
CA ASP A 11 -10.28 -11.35 -5.08
C ASP A 11 -10.67 -10.40 -3.94
N ARG A 12 -9.76 -10.19 -2.99
CA ARG A 12 -9.95 -9.31 -1.84
C ARG A 12 -8.81 -8.33 -1.75
N GLY A 13 -9.10 -7.16 -1.23
CA GLY A 13 -8.08 -6.16 -0.95
C GLY A 13 -8.63 -5.09 -0.03
N ALA A 14 -7.74 -4.22 0.41
CA ALA A 14 -8.09 -3.04 1.18
C ALA A 14 -7.02 -1.98 0.98
N GLY A 15 -7.38 -0.74 1.25
CA GLY A 15 -6.42 0.34 1.29
C GLY A 15 -6.90 1.45 2.19
N GLY A 16 -5.98 2.33 2.52
CA GLY A 16 -6.24 3.47 3.37
C GLY A 16 -5.31 4.62 3.05
N VAL A 17 -5.67 5.79 3.55
CA VAL A 17 -4.87 7.00 3.43
C VAL A 17 -4.69 7.63 4.80
N THR A 18 -3.45 8.04 5.09
CA THR A 18 -3.08 8.73 6.32
C THR A 18 -2.01 9.79 6.01
N LYS A 19 -1.57 10.51 7.03
CA LYS A 19 -0.43 11.44 6.96
C LYS A 19 0.80 10.91 7.70
N ASP A 20 0.71 9.73 8.30
CA ASP A 20 1.75 9.12 9.12
C ASP A 20 2.22 7.79 8.52
N GLU A 21 3.52 7.68 8.25
CA GLU A 21 4.14 6.52 7.61
C GLU A 21 4.05 5.27 8.49
N VAL A 22 4.25 5.42 9.79
CA VAL A 22 4.23 4.31 10.75
C VAL A 22 2.81 3.77 10.91
N THR A 23 1.81 4.63 10.96
CA THR A 23 0.40 4.23 10.94
C THR A 23 0.07 3.51 9.64
N ALA A 24 0.50 4.02 8.48
CA ALA A 24 0.23 3.38 7.20
C ALA A 24 0.82 1.97 7.12
N GLU A 25 2.07 1.79 7.56
CA GLU A 25 2.73 0.48 7.59
C GLU A 25 2.03 -0.48 8.56
N LYS A 26 1.68 -0.02 9.77
CA LYS A 26 0.98 -0.85 10.75
C LYS A 26 -0.39 -1.30 10.25
N ASP A 27 -1.17 -0.40 9.68
CA ASP A 27 -2.50 -0.70 9.14
C ASP A 27 -2.40 -1.69 7.98
N MET A 28 -1.41 -1.49 7.09
CA MET A 28 -1.11 -2.39 5.98
C MET A 28 -0.77 -3.80 6.48
N LEU A 29 0.16 -3.92 7.43
CA LEU A 29 0.60 -5.21 7.97
C LEU A 29 -0.52 -5.92 8.73
N ALA A 30 -1.27 -5.19 9.57
CA ALA A 30 -2.41 -5.74 10.30
C ALA A 30 -3.49 -6.25 9.33
N LYS A 31 -3.70 -5.54 8.23
CA LYS A 31 -4.67 -5.95 7.21
C LYS A 31 -4.16 -7.14 6.40
N LEU A 32 -2.90 -7.15 6.00
CA LEU A 32 -2.26 -8.26 5.30
C LEU A 32 -2.29 -9.54 6.13
N ASP A 33 -2.09 -9.44 7.46
CA ASP A 33 -2.12 -10.59 8.37
C ASP A 33 -3.50 -11.29 8.43
N SER A 34 -4.57 -10.56 8.11
CA SER A 34 -5.93 -11.12 8.03
C SER A 34 -6.18 -12.00 6.80
N TYR A 35 -5.21 -12.09 5.87
CA TYR A 35 -5.29 -12.92 4.68
C TYR A 35 -4.30 -14.11 4.77
N PRO A 36 -4.64 -15.27 4.18
CA PRO A 36 -3.71 -16.41 4.14
C PRO A 36 -2.50 -16.14 3.24
N GLN A 37 -2.70 -15.35 2.19
CA GLN A 37 -1.68 -14.92 1.23
C GLN A 37 -2.02 -13.54 0.69
N GLY A 38 -1.02 -12.83 0.20
CA GLY A 38 -1.20 -11.54 -0.46
C GLY A 38 0.06 -10.70 -0.41
N ARG A 39 -0.07 -9.45 -0.84
CA ARG A 39 1.00 -8.45 -0.81
C ARG A 39 0.46 -7.11 -0.38
N GLY A 40 1.30 -6.33 0.30
CA GLY A 40 0.97 -4.99 0.77
C GLY A 40 2.03 -3.98 0.34
N ARG A 41 1.63 -2.73 0.14
CA ARG A 41 2.53 -1.64 -0.24
C ARG A 41 2.12 -0.35 0.42
N VAL A 42 3.11 0.45 0.82
CA VAL A 42 2.94 1.81 1.31
C VAL A 42 3.67 2.77 0.39
N ARG A 43 3.02 3.86 -0.02
CA ARG A 43 3.56 4.85 -0.96
C ARG A 43 3.20 6.26 -0.53
N TYR A 44 4.06 7.23 -0.85
CA TYR A 44 3.61 8.62 -0.83
C TYR A 44 2.57 8.88 -1.90
N ALA A 45 1.66 9.81 -1.62
CA ALA A 45 0.73 10.34 -2.60
C ALA A 45 0.53 11.84 -2.41
N CYS A 46 0.26 12.54 -3.49
CA CYS A 46 -0.23 13.91 -3.47
C CYS A 46 -1.53 14.02 -4.26
N LEU A 47 -2.40 14.94 -3.86
CA LEU A 47 -3.56 15.29 -4.64
C LEU A 47 -3.12 16.24 -5.76
N ALA A 48 -3.45 15.89 -6.99
CA ALA A 48 -3.25 16.76 -8.13
C ALA A 48 -4.60 16.98 -8.84
N PRO A 49 -4.83 18.18 -9.41
CA PRO A 49 -6.03 18.42 -10.19
C PRO A 49 -6.16 17.40 -11.32
N ALA A 50 -7.34 16.80 -11.43
CA ALA A 50 -7.70 15.94 -12.56
C ALA A 50 -7.91 16.78 -13.82
N THR A 51 -7.76 16.17 -14.99
CA THR A 51 -7.91 16.85 -16.29
C THR A 51 -9.31 17.44 -16.53
N ARG A 52 -10.32 17.07 -15.72
CA ARG A 52 -11.72 17.52 -15.83
C ARG A 52 -12.23 18.28 -14.58
N GLY A 53 -11.64 19.42 -14.27
CA GLY A 53 -12.21 20.40 -13.32
C GLY A 53 -11.84 20.15 -11.85
N ALA A 54 -12.76 20.41 -10.92
CA ALA A 54 -12.54 20.48 -9.46
C ALA A 54 -12.34 19.12 -8.75
N ILE A 55 -12.03 18.06 -9.49
CA ILE A 55 -11.75 16.72 -8.97
C ILE A 55 -10.24 16.59 -8.78
N TYR A 56 -9.81 15.93 -7.71
CA TYR A 56 -8.41 15.65 -7.46
C TYR A 56 -8.13 14.15 -7.53
N ASP A 57 -7.08 13.77 -8.25
CA ASP A 57 -6.58 12.40 -8.31
C ASP A 57 -5.36 12.24 -7.41
N TYR A 58 -5.17 11.04 -6.87
CA TYR A 58 -3.92 10.68 -6.22
C TYR A 58 -2.83 10.45 -7.27
N ARG A 59 -1.76 11.25 -7.19
CA ARG A 59 -0.49 10.92 -7.84
C ARG A 59 0.40 10.22 -6.85
N TYR A 60 0.65 8.94 -7.10
CA TYR A 60 1.53 8.11 -6.29
C TYR A 60 2.99 8.45 -6.58
N GLY A 61 3.79 8.55 -5.51
CA GLY A 61 5.22 8.77 -5.54
C GLY A 61 5.98 7.54 -5.03
N THR A 62 7.09 7.78 -4.35
CA THR A 62 8.00 6.75 -3.83
C THR A 62 7.26 5.70 -2.99
N THR A 63 7.53 4.44 -3.28
CA THR A 63 7.17 3.30 -2.45
C THR A 63 8.12 3.22 -1.24
N LEU A 64 7.56 3.21 -0.03
CA LEU A 64 8.29 3.19 1.23
C LEU A 64 8.58 1.77 1.70
N VAL A 65 7.58 0.91 1.63
CA VAL A 65 7.67 -0.49 2.03
C VAL A 65 6.77 -1.33 1.16
N THR A 66 7.23 -2.54 0.87
CA THR A 66 6.45 -3.62 0.29
C THR A 66 6.49 -4.81 1.24
N ALA A 67 5.40 -5.56 1.31
CA ALA A 67 5.31 -6.76 2.10
C ALA A 67 4.65 -7.87 1.29
N HIS A 68 5.07 -9.09 1.52
CA HIS A 68 4.53 -10.29 0.91
C HIS A 68 4.18 -11.27 2.00
N ARG A 69 3.03 -11.92 1.88
CA ARG A 69 2.56 -12.95 2.80
C ARG A 69 2.24 -14.22 2.03
N GLY A 70 2.80 -15.33 2.49
CA GLY A 70 2.52 -16.67 1.99
C GLY A 70 2.66 -17.65 3.15
N ASP A 71 1.80 -18.67 3.18
CA ASP A 71 1.82 -19.72 4.21
C ASP A 71 1.81 -19.19 5.66
N GLY A 72 1.15 -18.05 5.90
CA GLY A 72 1.06 -17.41 7.22
C GLY A 72 2.32 -16.65 7.66
N VAL A 73 3.35 -16.56 6.82
CA VAL A 73 4.57 -15.78 7.07
C VAL A 73 4.51 -14.48 6.28
N THR A 74 4.78 -13.35 6.94
CA THR A 74 4.90 -12.03 6.30
C THR A 74 6.36 -11.61 6.24
N VAL A 75 6.82 -11.22 5.06
CA VAL A 75 8.15 -10.63 4.82
C VAL A 75 7.95 -9.20 4.30
N SER A 76 8.54 -8.21 4.98
CA SER A 76 8.53 -6.82 4.53
C SER A 76 9.92 -6.35 4.11
N VAL A 77 9.96 -5.50 3.09
CA VAL A 77 11.16 -4.93 2.50
C VAL A 77 10.95 -3.43 2.31
N ALA A 78 11.92 -2.63 2.75
CA ALA A 78 11.92 -1.20 2.48
C ALA A 78 12.11 -0.95 0.97
N GLY A 79 11.33 -0.02 0.41
CA GLY A 79 11.31 0.29 -1.01
C GLY A 79 10.37 -0.58 -1.83
N ASP A 80 10.51 -0.47 -3.16
CA ASP A 80 9.64 -1.14 -4.11
C ASP A 80 10.15 -2.53 -4.51
N ALA A 81 9.49 -3.56 -4.00
CA ALA A 81 9.64 -4.95 -4.45
C ALA A 81 8.29 -5.54 -4.86
N TRP A 82 7.34 -4.70 -5.30
CA TRP A 82 5.95 -5.11 -5.56
C TRP A 82 5.84 -6.11 -6.73
N GLU A 83 6.68 -5.92 -7.76
CA GLU A 83 6.74 -6.77 -8.97
C GLU A 83 7.76 -7.91 -8.87
N SER A 84 8.58 -7.96 -7.80
CA SER A 84 9.72 -8.88 -7.71
C SER A 84 9.38 -10.23 -7.07
N VAL A 85 8.13 -10.46 -6.69
CA VAL A 85 7.68 -11.71 -6.09
C VAL A 85 6.68 -12.34 -7.06
N THR A 86 7.19 -13.30 -7.85
CA THR A 86 6.41 -14.18 -8.73
C THR A 86 6.37 -15.56 -8.10
#